data_AF-A0A351T9G2-F1
#
_entry.id   AF-A0A351T9G2-F1
#
_cell.length_a   1.000
_cell.length_b   1.000
_cell.length_c   1.000
_cell.angle_alpha   90.00
_cell.angle_beta   90.00
_cell.angle_gamma   90.00
#
_symmetry.space_group_name_H-M   'P 1'
#
loop_
_entity.id
_entity.type
_entity.pdbx_description
1 polymer ?
#
loop_
_entity_poly.entity_id
_entity_poly.type
_entity_poly.pdbx_seq_one_letter_code
_entity_poly.pdbx_strand_id
1 'polypeptide(L)'
;MQILLTLICDPARPVIDAGLLDAVRDKLEDLGGIAGTPDWLAPGIACDLACAGVSPAEAAPAIRTVIGNAPVDLVIHEEREE
;
A
#
# COMPACT_ATOMS: atom_id res chain seq x y z
N MET A 1 4.16 -13.74 -8.85
CA MET A 1 3.55 -12.42 -9.10
C MET A 1 3.66 -11.62 -7.82
N GLN A 2 4.33 -10.49 -7.92
CA GLN A 2 4.58 -9.59 -6.81
C GLN A 2 4.17 -8.18 -7.24
N ILE A 3 3.60 -7.43 -6.30
CA ILE A 3 3.25 -6.03 -6.48
C ILE A 3 3.94 -5.18 -5.42
N LEU A 4 4.29 -3.96 -5.79
CA LEU A 4 4.78 -2.92 -4.89
C LEU A 4 3.74 -1.81 -4.81
N LEU A 5 3.22 -1.58 -3.60
CA LEU A 5 2.33 -0.46 -3.32
C LEU A 5 3.16 0.70 -2.76
N THR A 6 3.05 1.86 -3.37
CA THR A 6 3.62 3.10 -2.83
C THR A 6 2.46 4.01 -2.39
N LEU A 7 2.39 4.29 -1.09
CA LEU A 7 1.46 5.26 -0.52
C LEU A 7 2.19 6.59 -0.34
N ILE A 8 1.59 7.68 -0.80
CA ILE A 8 2.20 9.02 -0.81
C ILE A 8 1.16 10.06 -0.39
N CYS A 9 1.52 11.05 0.41
CA CYS A 9 0.65 12.20 0.69
C CYS A 9 1.39 13.53 0.53
N ASP A 10 0.64 14.64 0.69
CA ASP A 10 1.21 15.99 0.72
C ASP A 10 2.25 16.10 1.86
N PRO A 11 3.52 16.42 1.59
CA PRO A 11 4.55 16.57 2.61
C PRO A 11 4.27 17.69 3.62
N ALA A 12 3.45 18.68 3.26
CA ALA A 12 3.03 19.74 4.19
C ALA A 12 1.93 19.27 5.17
N ARG A 13 1.33 18.09 4.93
CA ARG A 13 0.22 17.51 5.69
C ARG A 13 0.41 16.00 5.81
N PRO A 14 1.42 15.52 6.57
CA PRO A 14 1.65 14.09 6.74
C PRO A 14 0.46 13.41 7.40
N VAL A 15 -0.01 12.32 6.80
CA VAL A 15 -1.19 11.55 7.26
C VAL A 15 -0.98 10.04 7.19
N ILE A 16 0.17 9.57 6.70
CA ILE A 16 0.47 8.13 6.65
C ILE A 16 1.07 7.74 8.00
N ASP A 17 0.38 6.89 8.75
CA ASP A 17 0.86 6.35 10.02
C ASP A 17 0.92 4.82 10.00
N ALA A 18 1.46 4.23 11.07
CA ALA A 18 1.56 2.79 11.21
C ALA A 18 0.19 2.09 11.20
N GLY A 19 -0.86 2.74 11.73
CA GLY A 19 -2.20 2.17 11.77
C GLY A 19 -2.84 2.07 10.38
N LEU A 20 -2.63 3.08 9.53
CA LEU A 20 -3.01 3.00 8.12
C LEU A 20 -2.26 1.86 7.41
N LEU A 21 -0.96 1.74 7.63
CA LEU A 21 -0.15 0.70 6.97
C LEU A 21 -0.53 -0.71 7.45
N ASP A 22 -0.79 -0.90 8.73
CA ASP A 22 -1.27 -2.18 9.26
C ASP A 22 -2.64 -2.54 8.67
N ALA A 23 -3.57 -1.58 8.57
CA ALA A 23 -4.88 -1.82 7.93
C ALA A 23 -4.74 -2.17 6.43
N VAL A 24 -3.77 -1.57 5.73
CA VAL A 24 -3.47 -1.91 4.33
C VAL A 24 -2.91 -3.33 4.23
N ARG A 25 -2.02 -3.72 5.15
CA ARG A 25 -1.45 -5.08 5.21
C ARG A 25 -2.54 -6.12 5.49
N ASP A 26 -3.35 -5.92 6.52
CA ASP A 26 -4.48 -6.79 6.85
C ASP A 26 -5.39 -6.96 5.64
N LYS A 27 -5.66 -5.88 4.90
CA LYS A 27 -6.50 -5.93 3.71
C LYS A 27 -5.87 -6.72 2.56
N LEU A 28 -4.56 -6.65 2.38
CA LEU A 28 -3.85 -7.46 1.38
C LEU A 28 -3.89 -8.95 1.76
N GLU A 29 -3.74 -9.26 3.04
CA GLU A 29 -3.81 -10.63 3.56
C GLU A 29 -5.23 -11.21 3.43
N ASP A 30 -6.27 -10.42 3.66
CA ASP A 30 -7.67 -10.78 3.41
C ASP A 30 -7.94 -11.18 1.94
N LEU A 31 -7.18 -10.62 1.00
CA LEU A 31 -7.25 -10.98 -0.42
C LEU A 31 -6.46 -12.26 -0.75
N GLY A 32 -5.84 -12.91 0.24
CA GLY A 32 -4.95 -14.06 0.06
C GLY A 32 -3.51 -13.68 -0.28
N GLY A 33 -3.15 -12.40 -0.14
CA GLY A 33 -1.80 -11.91 -0.34
C GLY A 33 -0.87 -12.20 0.83
N ILE A 34 0.43 -12.05 0.58
CA ILE A 34 1.47 -12.08 1.61
C ILE A 34 2.11 -10.70 1.63
N ALA A 35 1.67 -9.86 2.57
CA ALA A 35 2.17 -8.50 2.71
C ALA A 35 3.54 -8.48 3.41
N GLY A 36 4.46 -7.70 2.84
CA GLY A 36 5.78 -7.47 3.39
C GLY A 36 5.77 -6.54 4.61
N THR A 37 6.97 -6.11 5.01
CA THR A 37 7.14 -5.05 6.01
C THR A 37 7.06 -3.70 5.31
N PRO A 38 6.37 -2.70 5.89
CA PRO A 38 6.38 -1.35 5.34
C PRO A 38 7.80 -0.76 5.33
N ASP A 39 8.20 -0.22 4.18
CA ASP A 39 9.46 0.47 3.99
C ASP A 39 9.21 1.98 3.89
N TRP A 40 9.54 2.69 4.97
CA TRP A 40 9.32 4.13 5.05
C TRP A 40 10.34 4.88 4.19
N LEU A 41 9.87 5.41 3.05
CA LEU A 41 10.66 6.33 2.23
C LEU A 41 10.80 7.70 2.91
N ALA A 42 9.73 8.15 3.55
CA ALA A 42 9.69 9.36 4.37
C ALA A 42 8.62 9.20 5.47
N PRO A 43 8.97 9.23 6.77
CA PRO A 43 8.01 9.04 7.85
C PRO A 43 6.84 10.02 7.75
N GLY A 44 5.61 9.51 7.81
CA GLY A 44 4.41 10.35 7.70
C GLY A 44 3.95 10.68 6.29
N ILE A 45 4.82 10.52 5.28
CA ILE A 45 4.66 11.12 3.94
C ILE A 45 4.64 10.08 2.84
N ALA A 46 5.55 9.12 2.87
CA ALA A 46 5.66 8.10 1.83
C ALA A 46 6.15 6.76 2.38
N CYS A 47 5.53 5.68 1.94
CA CYS A 47 5.87 4.32 2.34
C CYS A 47 5.63 3.34 1.19
N ASP A 48 6.58 2.45 0.99
CA ASP A 48 6.46 1.29 0.12
C ASP A 48 5.99 0.07 0.92
N LEU A 49 5.23 -0.80 0.25
CA LEU A 49 4.77 -2.06 0.79
C LEU A 49 4.69 -3.11 -0.32
N ALA A 50 5.60 -4.08 -0.28
CA ALA A 50 5.57 -5.23 -1.18
C ALA A 50 4.46 -6.20 -0.78
N CYS A 51 3.86 -6.86 -1.77
CA CYS A 51 2.89 -7.93 -1.54
C CYS A 51 2.99 -9.00 -2.64
N ALA A 52 3.03 -10.26 -2.23
CA ALA A 52 2.97 -11.39 -3.16
C ALA A 52 1.55 -11.97 -3.24
N GLY A 53 1.19 -12.53 -4.40
CA GLY A 53 -0.03 -13.31 -4.56
C GLY A 53 -1.32 -12.52 -4.86
N VAL A 54 -1.24 -11.19 -4.98
CA VAL A 54 -2.38 -10.32 -5.34
C VAL A 54 -2.04 -9.55 -6.61
N SER A 55 -3.00 -9.44 -7.54
CA SER A 55 -2.83 -8.61 -8.73
C SER A 55 -3.10 -7.13 -8.44
N PRO A 56 -2.54 -6.20 -9.23
CA PRO A 56 -2.84 -4.77 -9.08
C PRO A 56 -4.35 -4.47 -9.21
N ALA A 57 -5.05 -5.21 -10.07
CA ALA A 57 -6.48 -5.04 -10.32
C ALA A 57 -7.34 -5.40 -9.10
N GLU A 58 -6.91 -6.36 -8.28
CA GLU A 58 -7.58 -6.74 -7.04
C GLU A 58 -7.17 -5.83 -5.89
N ALA A 59 -5.88 -5.50 -5.77
CA ALA A 59 -5.36 -4.68 -4.69
C ALA A 59 -5.87 -3.22 -4.75
N ALA A 60 -5.86 -2.57 -5.92
CA ALA A 60 -6.19 -1.15 -6.03
C ALA A 60 -7.56 -0.76 -5.45
N PRO A 61 -8.69 -1.37 -5.86
CA PRO A 61 -9.99 -1.02 -5.29
C PRO A 61 -10.09 -1.39 -3.81
N ALA A 62 -9.53 -2.51 -3.38
CA ALA A 62 -9.55 -2.95 -1.98
C ALA A 62 -8.81 -1.99 -1.06
N ILE A 63 -7.58 -1.59 -1.42
CA ILE A 63 -6.78 -0.65 -0.63
C ILE A 63 -7.38 0.75 -0.66
N ARG A 64 -8.02 1.15 -1.76
CA ARG A 64 -8.78 2.40 -1.79
C ARG A 64 -9.93 2.44 -0.76
N THR A 65 -10.56 1.31 -0.45
CA THR A 65 -11.56 1.28 0.65
C THR A 65 -10.96 1.50 2.03
N VAL A 66 -9.71 1.07 2.25
CA VAL A 66 -8.99 1.26 3.51
C VAL A 66 -8.55 2.71 3.67
N ILE A 67 -7.98 3.29 2.61
CA ILE A 67 -7.55 4.70 2.58
C ILE A 67 -8.75 5.64 2.77
N GLY A 68 -9.91 5.28 2.21
CA GLY A 68 -11.14 6.06 2.30
C GLY A 68 -10.94 7.46 1.72
N ASN A 69 -11.24 8.49 2.52
CA ASN A 69 -11.12 9.90 2.12
C ASN A 69 -9.78 10.54 2.55
N ALA A 70 -8.82 9.76 3.06
CA ALA A 70 -7.52 10.31 3.40
C ALA A 70 -6.83 10.85 2.13
N PRO A 71 -6.13 12.00 2.21
CA PRO A 71 -5.44 12.62 1.07
C PRO A 71 -4.14 11.88 0.75
N VAL A 72 -4.27 10.61 0.37
CA VAL A 72 -3.17 9.68 0.09
C VAL A 72 -3.32 9.18 -1.34
N ASP A 73 -2.28 9.33 -2.13
CA ASP A 73 -2.12 8.70 -3.43
C ASP A 73 -1.60 7.28 -3.26
N LEU A 74 -2.13 6.38 -4.09
CA LEU A 74 -1.74 4.98 -4.15
C LEU A 74 -1.25 4.68 -5.55
N VAL A 75 0.01 4.28 -5.66
CA VAL A 75 0.62 3.76 -6.87
C VAL A 75 0.87 2.27 -6.67
N ILE A 76 0.53 1.44 -7.67
CA ILE A 76 0.81 0.00 -7.62
C ILE A 76 1.61 -0.38 -8.86
N HIS A 77 2.78 -0.96 -8.64
CA HIS A 77 3.63 -1.54 -9.67
C HIS A 77 3.55 -3.06 -9.60
N GLU A 78 3.38 -3.72 -10.75
CA GLU A 78 3.53 -5.16 -10.87
C GLU A 78 4.98 -5.48 -11.22
N GLU A 79 5.63 -6.28 -10.38
CA GLU A 79 6.92 -6.86 -10.69
C GLU A 79 6.69 -8.16 -11.48
N ARG A 80 7.04 -8.11 -12.76
CA ARG A 80 7.07 -9.30 -13.61
C ARG A 80 8.48 -9.88 -13.53
N GLU A 81 8.62 -11.03 -12.88
CA GLU A 81 9.82 -11.85 -13.03
C GLU A 81 9.91 -12.30 -14.49
N GLU A 82 11.03 -11.98 -15.15
CA GLU A 82 11.34 -12.36 -16.54
C GLU A 82 11.65 -13.86 -16.68
#